data_AF-A0A8S2JK33-F1
#
_entry.id   AF-A0A8S2JK33-F1
#
_cell.length_a   1.000
_cell.length_b   1.000
_cell.length_c   1.000
_cell.angle_alpha   90.00
_cell.angle_beta   90.00
_cell.angle_gamma   90.00
#
_symmetry.space_group_name_H-M   'P 1'
#
loop_
_entity.id
_entity.type
_entity.pdbx_description
1 polymer ?
#
loop_
_entity_poly.entity_id
_entity_poly.type
_entity_poly.pdbx_seq_one_letter_code
_entity_poly.pdbx_strand_id
1 'polypeptide(L)' 'MSSPLIQPEKFQHILRVLNTNIDGRRKAGYALTAIKGVGRRFAHVVIR' A
#
# COMPACT_ATOMS: atom_id res chain seq x y z
N MET A 1 -4.49 9.03 27.74
CA MET A 1 -3.10 8.74 27.37
C MET A 1 -2.99 8.82 25.86
N SER A 2 -2.65 9.99 25.35
CA SER A 2 -2.37 10.21 23.93
C SER A 2 -1.08 9.46 23.58
N SER A 3 -1.19 8.38 22.82
CA SER A 3 -0.02 7.70 22.25
C SER A 3 0.82 8.75 21.50
N PRO A 4 2.16 8.77 21.66
CA PRO A 4 2.97 9.69 20.88
C PRO A 4 2.80 9.35 19.40
N LEU A 5 2.91 10.36 18.54
CA LEU A 5 2.97 10.24 17.08
C LEU A 5 4.29 9.56 16.67
N ILE A 6 4.48 8.32 17.11
CA ILE A 6 5.61 7.49 16.73
C ILE A 6 5.33 7.08 15.29
N GLN A 7 5.86 7.85 14.35
CA GLN A 7 5.96 7.43 12.97
C GLN A 7 6.84 6.18 12.99
N PRO A 8 6.33 5.00 12.58
CA PRO A 8 7.14 3.79 12.67
C PRO A 8 8.38 4.02 11.82
N GLU A 9 9.58 3.86 12.40
CA GLU A 9 10.85 4.12 11.72
C GLU A 9 11.00 3.37 10.38
N LYS A 10 10.15 2.36 10.17
CA LYS A 10 10.11 1.48 8.99
C LYS A 10 8.95 1.77 8.02
N PHE A 11 8.25 2.89 8.13
CA PHE A 11 7.22 3.23 7.14
C PHE A 11 7.83 3.62 5.80
N GLN A 12 7.52 2.84 4.77
CA GLN A 12 7.94 3.12 3.39
C GLN A 12 6.83 3.86 2.65
N HIS A 13 7.09 5.13 2.33
CA HIS A 13 6.16 5.98 1.58
C HIS A 13 5.96 5.50 0.14
N ILE A 14 6.99 4.93 -0.46
CA ILE A 14 6.97 4.39 -1.81
C ILE A 14 7.54 2.98 -1.75
N LEU A 15 6.78 2.01 -2.25
CA LEU A 15 7.16 0.61 -2.37
C LEU A 15 7.29 0.27 -3.85
N ARG A 16 8.34 -0.45 -4.26
CA ARG A 16 8.50 -0.88 -5.66
C ARG A 16 8.19 -2.36 -5.78
N VAL A 17 7.18 -2.70 -6.58
CA VAL A 17 6.73 -4.09 -6.81
C VAL A 17 6.40 -4.26 -8.28
N LEU A 18 6.85 -5.35 -8.90
CA LEU A 18 6.60 -5.65 -10.32
C LEU A 18 6.91 -4.45 -11.24
N ASN A 19 8.07 -3.82 -11.04
CA ASN A 19 8.50 -2.61 -11.76
C ASN A 19 7.56 -1.40 -11.66
N THR A 20 6.63 -1.40 -10.71
CA THR A 20 5.69 -0.30 -10.45
C THR A 20 5.93 0.29 -9.07
N ASN A 21 5.89 1.63 -8.98
CA ASN A 21 5.93 2.33 -7.70
C ASN A 21 4.53 2.41 -7.10
N ILE A 22 4.38 1.94 -5.86
CA ILE A 22 3.14 1.89 -5.08
C ILE A 22 3.23 2.94 -3.98
N ASP A 23 2.16 3.72 -3.80
CA ASP A 23 2.03 4.72 -2.74
C ASP A 23 1.59 4.06 -1.41
N GLY A 24 2.46 4.11 -0.40
CA GLY A 24 2.22 3.57 0.93
C GLY A 24 1.22 4.38 1.77
N ARG A 25 0.87 5.61 1.35
CA ARG A 25 -0.14 6.44 2.04
C ARG A 25 -1.57 5.98 1.77
N ARG A 26 -1.78 5.18 0.72
CA ARG A 26 -3.11 4.64 0.35
C ARG A 26 -3.33 3.29 0.99
N LYS A 27 -4.60 2.97 1.31
CA LYS A 27 -4.93 1.60 1.76
C LYS A 27 -4.49 0.59 0.70
N ALA A 28 -3.93 -0.53 1.14
CA ALA A 28 -3.31 -1.55 0.28
C ALA A 28 -4.18 -1.93 -0.93
N GLY A 29 -5.50 -2.09 -0.76
CA GLY A 29 -6.40 -2.49 -1.85
C GLY A 29 -6.51 -1.51 -3.00
N TYR A 30 -6.35 -0.21 -2.71
CA TYR A 30 -6.29 0.82 -3.74
C TYR A 30 -4.86 1.02 -4.24
N ALA A 31 -3.86 0.86 -3.37
CA ALA A 31 -2.46 0.99 -3.72
C ALA A 31 -2.04 -0.06 -4.77
N LEU A 32 -2.50 -1.32 -4.62
CA LEU A 32 -2.20 -2.41 -5.56
C LEU A 32 -2.76 -2.19 -6.97
N THR A 33 -3.82 -1.40 -7.13
CA THR A 33 -4.38 -1.09 -8.46
C THR A 33 -3.47 -0.23 -9.33
N ALA A 34 -2.38 0.32 -8.78
CA ALA A 34 -1.35 1.00 -9.56
C ALA A 34 -0.59 0.03 -10.49
N ILE A 35 -0.55 -1.26 -10.16
CA ILE A 35 0.09 -2.30 -10.97
C ILE A 35 -0.80 -2.58 -12.19
N LYS A 36 -0.25 -2.48 -13.41
CA LYS A 36 -0.98 -2.81 -14.64
C LYS A 36 -1.47 -4.27 -14.59
N GLY A 37 -2.76 -4.46 -14.85
CA GLY A 37 -3.43 -5.77 -14.77
C GLY A 37 -4.05 -6.10 -13.41
N VAL A 38 -3.81 -5.30 -12.37
CA VAL A 38 -4.44 -5.47 -11.05
C VAL A 38 -5.66 -4.57 -10.91
N GLY A 39 -6.86 -5.18 -10.96
CA GLY A 39 -8.12 -4.49 -10.69
C GLY A 39 -8.51 -4.51 -9.21
N ARG A 40 -9.46 -3.65 -8.81
CA ARG A 40 -9.97 -3.55 -7.43
C ARG A 40 -10.44 -4.89 -6.86
N ARG A 41 -11.15 -5.70 -7.67
CA ARG A 41 -11.65 -7.03 -7.26
C ARG A 41 -10.51 -7.97 -6.92
N PHE A 42 -9.50 -8.06 -7.79
CA PHE A 42 -8.34 -8.90 -7.57
C PHE A 42 -7.52 -8.42 -6.37
N ALA A 43 -7.28 -7.10 -6.26
CA ALA A 43 -6.58 -6.51 -5.12
C ALA A 43 -7.26 -6.83 -3.78
N HIS A 44 -8.59 -6.76 -3.70
CA HIS A 44 -9.33 -7.10 -2.49
C HIS A 44 -9.31 -8.60 -2.15
N VAL A 45 -9.21 -9.48 -3.15
CA VAL A 45 -9.04 -10.93 -2.92
C VAL A 45 -7.63 -11.23 -2.39
N VAL A 46 -6.59 -10.59 -2.94
CA VAL A 46 -5.18 -10.82 -2.54
C VAL A 46 -4.88 -10.29 -1.13
N ILE A 47 -5.59 -9.24 -0.70
CA ILE A 47 -5.39 -8.61 0.62
C ILE A 47 -6.20 -9.28 1.73
N ARG A 48 -7.17 -10.13 1.37
CA ARG A 48 -7.98 -10.86 2.36
C ARG A 48 -7.12 -11.72 3.27
#